data_AF-A0ABD6W4Z4-F1
#
_entry.id   AF-A0ABD6W4Z4-F1
#
_cell.length_a   1.000
_cell.length_b   1.000
_cell.length_c   1.000
_cell.angle_alpha   90.00
_cell.angle_beta   90.00
_cell.angle_gamma   90.00
#
_symmetry.space_group_name_H-M   'P 1'
#
loop_
_entity.id
_entity.type
_entity.pdbx_description
1 polymer ?
#
loop_
_entity_poly.entity_id
_entity_poly.type
_entity_poly.pdbx_seq_one_letter_code
_entity_poly.pdbx_strand_id
1 'polypeptide(L)'
;MKARSPRAAAIGVALALLVGLSGCTTAERSDDAPTPSPTATPSATPPTTATASPTISTRLGCDSLLPASRAATALGVARSGLEGSREVTTRSSGELIREAAEDSGGLLRCAWYDGDASVTAAAVEDAAEAFAGRPGPRLATDVEAYGSCTDGSCDLDLLAGATWVTLQLRGAAAGVDLAALATSTAATTLGTLDEPVTAPSPVCTEVLTGEQLTGAAGLAQPTAAAGTGTATTASAAAAARAGYTSCSWSDAASAAYSGVTVDALPNGDDGWRNLSLTSGLAIPLEPLDGFGEKALTGCAAGVCEIDALAEDVWWRVTVTGDATKAEAVASPVTVTRHQTS
;
A
#
# COMPACT_ATOMS: atom_id res chain seq x y z
N MET A 1 -39.83 -37.02 30.42
CA MET A 1 -38.87 -38.10 30.74
C MET A 1 -37.46 -37.61 30.43
N LYS A 2 -36.55 -37.74 31.41
CA LYS A 2 -35.15 -37.32 31.41
C LYS A 2 -34.27 -38.38 30.72
N ALA A 3 -33.26 -37.93 29.99
CA ALA A 3 -31.84 -38.34 30.05
C ALA A 3 -31.16 -38.06 28.69
N ARG A 4 -29.89 -37.70 28.54
CA ARG A 4 -28.77 -37.25 29.39
C ARG A 4 -27.69 -36.84 28.37
N SER A 5 -27.00 -35.72 28.57
CA SER A 5 -25.66 -35.48 27.99
C SER A 5 -24.59 -35.98 28.97
N PRO A 6 -23.38 -36.34 28.48
CA PRO A 6 -22.17 -35.52 28.70
C PRO A 6 -21.30 -35.44 27.41
N ARG A 7 -20.71 -34.32 26.99
CA ARG A 7 -19.56 -33.50 27.49
C ARG A 7 -18.16 -34.15 27.42
N ALA A 8 -17.23 -33.38 26.82
CA ALA A 8 -15.76 -33.30 27.02
C ALA A 8 -14.89 -34.41 26.37
N ALA A 9 -13.66 -34.20 25.88
CA ALA A 9 -12.79 -33.03 25.61
C ALA A 9 -11.55 -33.59 24.83
N ALA A 10 -10.93 -32.82 23.92
CA ALA A 10 -9.60 -32.17 24.08
C ALA A 10 -8.39 -32.86 23.38
N ILE A 11 -7.72 -32.03 22.55
CA ILE A 11 -6.26 -31.78 22.43
C ILE A 11 -5.35 -32.84 21.78
N GLY A 12 -4.52 -32.38 20.82
CA GLY A 12 -3.20 -32.98 20.58
C GLY A 12 -2.58 -32.71 19.21
N VAL A 13 -1.94 -31.54 19.04
CA VAL A 13 -0.96 -31.26 17.97
C VAL A 13 0.34 -32.00 18.26
N ALA A 14 1.00 -32.58 17.24
CA ALA A 14 2.43 -32.82 17.28
C ALA A 14 3.08 -32.73 15.89
N LEU A 15 3.97 -31.76 15.80
CA LEU A 15 4.90 -31.42 14.74
C LEU A 15 6.08 -32.42 14.71
N ALA A 16 6.62 -32.76 13.54
CA ALA A 16 7.96 -33.34 13.45
C ALA A 16 8.72 -32.78 12.24
N LEU A 17 9.59 -31.81 12.56
CA LEU A 17 10.71 -31.34 11.74
C LEU A 17 11.83 -32.40 11.73
N LEU A 18 12.42 -32.65 10.55
CA LEU A 18 13.76 -33.20 10.42
C LEU A 18 14.54 -32.33 9.43
N VAL A 19 15.30 -31.38 9.98
CA VAL A 19 16.35 -30.63 9.29
C VAL A 19 17.62 -31.48 9.34
N GLY A 20 18.16 -31.77 8.17
CA GLY A 20 19.47 -32.38 8.01
C GLY A 20 20.52 -31.35 7.57
N LEU A 21 21.78 -31.70 7.88
CA LEU A 21 23.06 -31.18 7.35
C LEU A 21 23.79 -30.12 8.20
N SER A 22 24.59 -30.67 9.10
CA SER A 22 25.81 -30.13 9.70
C SER A 22 27.05 -30.28 8.79
N GLY A 23 27.99 -29.32 8.87
CA GLY A 23 29.38 -29.37 8.38
C GLY A 23 29.69 -28.21 7.41
N CYS A 24 30.80 -27.46 7.45
CA CYS A 24 32.13 -27.59 8.07
C CYS A 24 32.85 -26.21 8.11
N THR A 25 33.40 -25.82 9.27
CA THR A 25 34.85 -25.62 9.62
C THR A 25 35.59 -24.36 9.13
N THR A 26 36.05 -23.53 10.10
CA THR A 26 37.42 -22.95 10.21
C THR A 26 37.56 -22.27 11.59
N ALA A 27 38.19 -22.91 12.59
CA ALA A 27 39.62 -22.93 12.95
C ALA A 27 40.13 -21.65 13.65
N GLU A 28 40.34 -21.76 14.96
CA GLU A 28 41.05 -20.82 15.85
C GLU A 28 42.56 -20.78 15.56
N ARG A 29 43.22 -19.65 15.87
CA ARG A 29 44.62 -19.66 16.32
C ARG A 29 44.91 -18.53 17.30
N SER A 30 45.58 -18.92 18.38
CA SER A 30 45.94 -18.18 19.59
C SER A 30 47.09 -17.17 19.43
N ASP A 31 47.06 -16.25 20.40
CA ASP A 31 48.11 -15.43 21.03
C ASP A 31 49.59 -15.67 20.68
N ASP A 32 50.32 -14.57 20.47
CA ASP A 32 51.58 -14.32 21.19
C ASP A 32 52.00 -12.83 21.10
N ALA A 33 52.27 -12.23 22.26
CA ALA A 33 53.04 -10.99 22.43
C ALA A 33 54.33 -11.35 23.19
N PRO A 34 55.47 -10.67 22.97
CA PRO A 34 55.79 -9.52 23.84
C PRO A 34 56.61 -8.36 23.19
N THR A 35 56.50 -7.20 23.84
CA THR A 35 57.17 -5.87 23.74
C THR A 35 58.70 -5.90 24.08
N PRO A 36 59.52 -4.81 24.10
CA PRO A 36 59.36 -3.39 23.66
C PRO A 36 60.58 -2.63 23.00
N SER A 37 60.29 -1.44 22.41
CA SER A 37 61.07 -0.15 22.35
C SER A 37 62.42 -0.02 21.60
N PRO A 38 62.91 1.22 21.25
CA PRO A 38 62.22 2.46 20.82
C PRO A 38 62.93 3.22 19.64
N THR A 39 62.34 4.36 19.23
CA THR A 39 62.95 5.55 18.58
C THR A 39 62.98 5.63 17.04
N ALA A 40 62.13 6.49 16.45
CA ALA A 40 62.53 7.59 15.57
C ALA A 40 61.33 8.41 15.05
N THR A 41 61.55 9.72 15.00
CA THR A 41 60.71 10.89 14.67
C THR A 41 59.89 10.80 13.37
N PRO A 42 58.68 11.40 13.30
CA PRO A 42 57.79 11.29 12.14
C PRO A 42 58.26 12.14 10.95
N SER A 43 58.35 11.53 9.77
CA SER A 43 58.34 12.23 8.48
C SER A 43 56.96 12.10 7.85
N ALA A 44 56.37 13.26 7.55
CA ALA A 44 55.06 13.42 6.96
C ALA A 44 54.92 12.64 5.65
N THR A 45 54.01 11.67 5.64
CA THR A 45 53.41 11.12 4.42
C THR A 45 51.96 11.61 4.40
N PRO A 46 51.47 12.23 3.31
CA PRO A 46 50.08 12.65 3.23
C PRO A 46 49.17 11.42 3.40
N PRO A 47 48.04 11.54 4.11
CA PRO A 47 47.13 10.41 4.24
C PRO A 47 46.64 10.03 2.85
N THR A 48 46.90 8.78 2.45
CA THR A 48 46.04 8.06 1.53
C THR A 48 44.62 8.29 2.00
N THR A 49 43.85 9.07 1.25
CA THR A 49 42.40 9.18 1.42
C THR A 49 41.88 7.76 1.42
N ALA A 50 41.55 7.28 2.62
CA ALA A 50 40.59 6.20 2.76
C ALA A 50 39.40 6.63 1.90
N THR A 51 39.04 5.80 0.93
CA THR A 51 37.75 5.87 0.28
C THR A 51 36.74 5.86 1.41
N ALA A 52 36.22 7.04 1.76
CA ALA A 52 34.98 7.10 2.48
C ALA A 52 34.00 6.35 1.57
N SER A 53 33.54 5.21 2.03
CA SER A 53 32.20 4.77 1.68
C SER A 53 31.26 5.58 2.57
N PRO A 54 30.71 6.72 2.15
CA PRO A 54 29.38 7.03 2.58
C PRO A 54 28.48 6.18 1.69
N THR A 55 28.17 4.95 2.11
CA THR A 55 26.80 4.47 1.90
C THR A 55 25.89 5.29 2.81
N ILE A 56 25.92 6.62 2.65
CA ILE A 56 24.78 7.45 3.00
C ILE A 56 23.82 7.08 1.88
N SER A 57 22.97 6.10 2.17
CA SER A 57 21.83 5.84 1.31
C SER A 57 21.09 7.17 1.19
N THR A 58 21.24 7.83 0.06
CA THR A 58 20.61 9.13 -0.16
C THR A 58 19.13 8.83 -0.30
N ARG A 59 18.29 9.42 0.54
CA ARG A 59 16.84 9.20 0.49
C ARG A 59 16.35 9.47 -0.92
N LEU A 60 15.62 8.52 -1.52
CA LEU A 60 15.01 8.69 -2.82
C LEU A 60 13.88 9.73 -2.67
N GLY A 61 13.94 10.79 -3.46
CA GLY A 61 12.95 11.87 -3.47
C GLY A 61 12.50 12.21 -4.88
N CYS A 62 11.54 13.14 -5.00
CA CYS A 62 10.93 13.47 -6.29
C CYS A 62 11.91 14.03 -7.33
N ASP A 63 12.93 14.77 -6.90
CA ASP A 63 13.95 15.27 -7.82
C ASP A 63 14.83 14.17 -8.44
N SER A 64 14.97 13.03 -7.76
CA SER A 64 15.71 11.86 -8.26
C SER A 64 14.81 10.93 -9.07
N LEU A 65 13.58 10.69 -8.58
CA LEU A 65 12.61 9.80 -9.22
C LEU A 65 12.08 10.39 -10.54
N LEU A 66 11.53 11.60 -10.48
CA LEU A 66 10.95 12.29 -11.62
C LEU A 66 11.20 13.81 -11.52
N PRO A 67 12.42 14.28 -11.84
CA PRO A 67 12.72 15.69 -11.82
C PRO A 67 11.81 16.49 -12.77
N ALA A 68 11.42 17.70 -12.38
CA ALA A 68 10.47 18.53 -13.13
C ALA A 68 10.87 18.78 -14.59
N SER A 69 12.17 18.83 -14.93
CA SER A 69 12.61 18.92 -16.33
C SER A 69 12.25 17.68 -17.14
N ARG A 70 12.35 16.48 -16.55
CA ARG A 70 11.95 15.23 -17.21
C ARG A 70 10.45 15.14 -17.35
N ALA A 71 9.72 15.53 -16.30
CA ALA A 71 8.26 15.64 -16.34
C ALA A 71 7.79 16.55 -17.48
N ALA A 72 8.40 17.73 -17.60
CA ALA A 72 8.08 18.70 -18.65
C ALA A 72 8.34 18.11 -20.04
N THR A 73 9.50 17.47 -20.25
CA THR A 73 9.82 16.78 -21.51
C THR A 73 8.84 15.66 -21.83
N ALA A 74 8.45 14.85 -20.84
CA ALA A 74 7.53 13.74 -21.04
C ALA A 74 6.11 14.22 -21.41
N LEU A 75 5.68 15.36 -20.87
CA LEU A 75 4.41 16.00 -21.21
C LEU A 75 4.49 16.87 -22.47
N GLY A 76 5.69 17.19 -22.96
CA GLY A 76 5.88 18.10 -24.10
C GLY A 76 5.57 19.57 -23.76
N VAL A 77 5.71 19.96 -22.49
CA VAL A 77 5.39 21.31 -21.98
C VAL A 77 6.64 22.05 -21.52
N ALA A 78 6.51 23.35 -21.28
CA ALA A 78 7.59 24.14 -20.69
C ALA A 78 7.71 23.86 -19.19
N ARG A 79 8.94 23.71 -18.67
CA ARG A 79 9.17 23.49 -17.22
C ARG A 79 8.54 24.58 -16.35
N SER A 80 8.52 25.83 -16.81
CA SER A 80 7.91 26.95 -16.09
C SER A 80 6.38 26.89 -16.01
N GLY A 81 5.74 26.04 -16.81
CA GLY A 81 4.30 25.80 -16.76
C GLY A 81 3.92 24.66 -15.80
N LEU A 82 4.90 23.93 -15.25
CA LEU A 82 4.61 22.89 -14.28
C LEU A 82 4.33 23.46 -12.90
N GLU A 83 3.18 23.11 -12.36
CA GLU A 83 2.78 23.38 -10.99
C GLU A 83 2.93 22.13 -10.11
N GLY A 84 3.24 22.34 -8.84
CA GLY A 84 3.32 21.29 -7.83
C GLY A 84 1.99 21.16 -7.10
N SER A 85 1.40 19.96 -7.15
CA SER A 85 0.11 19.56 -6.55
C SER A 85 -1.11 20.38 -7.01
N ARG A 86 -2.14 19.69 -7.51
CA ARG A 86 -3.48 20.27 -7.70
C ARG A 86 -4.29 20.14 -6.41
N GLU A 87 -5.07 21.16 -6.05
CA GLU A 87 -6.15 20.98 -5.07
C GLU A 87 -7.17 19.98 -5.61
N VAL A 88 -7.38 18.88 -4.87
CA VAL A 88 -8.42 17.91 -5.19
C VAL A 88 -9.73 18.39 -4.57
N THR A 89 -10.73 18.65 -5.41
CA THR A 89 -12.12 18.87 -4.97
C THR A 89 -12.72 17.59 -4.40
N THR A 90 -13.51 17.70 -3.33
CA THR A 90 -14.34 16.67 -2.68
C THR A 90 -13.74 15.26 -2.67
N ARG A 91 -13.14 14.87 -1.54
CA ARG A 91 -12.54 13.54 -1.35
C ARG A 91 -13.53 12.56 -0.71
N SER A 92 -13.35 11.27 -0.96
CA SER A 92 -14.01 10.21 -0.20
C SER A 92 -13.10 9.69 0.92
N SER A 93 -13.68 9.19 2.01
CA SER A 93 -12.93 8.45 3.04
C SER A 93 -12.19 7.24 2.45
N GLY A 94 -12.76 6.59 1.43
CA GLY A 94 -12.15 5.49 0.69
C GLY A 94 -10.86 5.87 -0.05
N GLU A 95 -10.72 7.12 -0.49
CA GLU A 95 -9.45 7.63 -1.02
C GLU A 95 -8.45 7.90 0.10
N LEU A 96 -8.91 8.38 1.26
CA LEU A 96 -8.05 8.69 2.39
C LEU A 96 -7.47 7.43 3.04
N ILE A 97 -8.27 6.37 3.22
CA ILE A 97 -7.77 5.08 3.76
C ILE A 97 -6.74 4.45 2.83
N ARG A 98 -6.93 4.59 1.52
CA ARG A 98 -5.98 4.08 0.53
C ARG A 98 -4.70 4.90 0.50
N GLU A 99 -4.78 6.22 0.57
CA GLU A 99 -3.60 7.09 0.67
C GLU A 99 -2.81 6.78 1.94
N ALA A 100 -3.49 6.64 3.09
CA ALA A 100 -2.85 6.24 4.33
C ALA A 100 -2.16 4.88 4.20
N ALA A 101 -2.80 3.90 3.55
CA ALA A 101 -2.20 2.60 3.29
C ALA A 101 -0.96 2.67 2.38
N GLU A 102 -1.01 3.52 1.34
CA GLU A 102 0.10 3.76 0.43
C GLU A 102 1.30 4.37 1.17
N ASP A 103 1.05 5.38 2.00
CA ASP A 103 2.06 6.05 2.81
C ASP A 103 2.68 5.10 3.84
N SER A 104 1.85 4.36 4.58
CA SER A 104 2.30 3.29 5.49
C SER A 104 3.08 2.20 4.75
N GLY A 105 2.73 1.94 3.49
CA GLY A 105 3.40 0.98 2.61
C GLY A 105 4.76 1.42 2.08
N GLY A 106 5.22 2.62 2.45
CA GLY A 106 6.50 3.18 2.01
C GLY A 106 6.46 3.71 0.57
N LEU A 107 5.29 4.16 0.09
CA LEU A 107 5.17 4.74 -1.24
C LEU A 107 5.78 6.14 -1.30
N LEU A 108 6.66 6.40 -2.26
CA LEU A 108 6.96 7.76 -2.69
C LEU A 108 6.05 8.14 -3.86
N ARG A 109 5.28 9.22 -3.70
CA ARG A 109 4.46 9.80 -4.77
C ARG A 109 4.95 11.19 -5.15
N CYS A 110 5.10 11.42 -6.45
CA CYS A 110 5.50 12.68 -7.04
C CYS A 110 4.53 13.02 -8.16
N ALA A 111 4.16 14.29 -8.29
CA ALA A 111 3.21 14.71 -9.31
C ALA A 111 3.52 16.12 -9.83
N TRP A 112 3.36 16.29 -11.14
CA TRP A 112 3.53 17.55 -11.85
C TRP A 112 2.36 17.78 -12.80
N TYR A 113 1.91 19.03 -12.90
CA TYR A 113 0.68 19.39 -13.63
C TYR A 113 0.91 20.62 -14.52
N ASP A 114 0.26 20.67 -15.68
CA ASP A 114 0.13 21.85 -16.55
C ASP A 114 -1.27 21.86 -17.18
N GLY A 115 -2.21 22.57 -16.55
CA GLY A 115 -3.62 22.57 -16.97
C GLY A 115 -4.23 21.16 -16.96
N ASP A 116 -4.54 20.64 -18.14
CA ASP A 116 -5.14 19.31 -18.33
C ASP A 116 -4.09 18.18 -18.49
N ALA A 117 -2.80 18.53 -18.60
CA ALA A 117 -1.71 17.57 -18.67
C ALA A 117 -1.15 17.28 -17.27
N SER A 118 -0.83 16.03 -16.99
CA SER A 118 -0.22 15.65 -15.72
C SER A 118 0.68 14.43 -15.85
N VAL A 119 1.70 14.37 -15.01
CA VAL A 119 2.50 13.17 -14.82
C VAL A 119 2.61 12.87 -13.33
N THR A 120 2.27 11.64 -12.96
CA THR A 120 2.50 11.10 -11.63
C THR A 120 3.59 10.04 -11.70
N ALA A 121 4.41 9.99 -10.65
CA ALA A 121 5.36 8.92 -10.39
C ALA A 121 5.07 8.35 -9.01
N ALA A 122 5.02 7.04 -8.93
CA ALA A 122 4.87 6.30 -7.69
C ALA A 122 5.99 5.27 -7.60
N ALA A 123 6.74 5.22 -6.50
CA ALA A 123 7.84 4.29 -6.31
C ALA A 123 7.69 3.54 -4.99
N VAL A 124 7.97 2.23 -5.04
CA VAL A 124 7.99 1.35 -3.87
C VAL A 124 9.20 0.43 -3.97
N GLU A 125 9.97 0.34 -2.88
CA GLU A 125 11.16 -0.51 -2.79
C GLU A 125 10.79 -1.96 -2.51
N ASP A 126 11.72 -2.90 -2.71
CA ASP A 126 11.54 -4.33 -2.41
C ASP A 126 10.25 -4.93 -3.00
N ALA A 127 9.91 -4.53 -4.22
CA ALA A 127 8.66 -4.92 -4.90
C ALA A 127 8.88 -5.75 -6.17
N ALA A 128 10.10 -6.24 -6.39
CA ALA A 128 10.45 -7.05 -7.56
C ALA A 128 9.58 -8.31 -7.71
N GLU A 129 9.24 -8.98 -6.60
CA GLU A 129 8.36 -10.17 -6.64
C GLU A 129 6.94 -9.81 -7.09
N ALA A 130 6.37 -8.73 -6.54
CA ALA A 130 5.06 -8.23 -6.95
C ALA A 130 5.06 -7.76 -8.42
N PHE A 131 6.19 -7.23 -8.89
CA PHE A 131 6.36 -6.77 -10.27
C PHE A 131 6.44 -7.91 -11.29
N ALA A 132 7.00 -9.08 -10.93
CA ALA A 132 7.27 -10.19 -11.85
C ALA A 132 6.01 -10.76 -12.57
N GLY A 133 4.81 -10.45 -12.08
CA GLY A 133 3.52 -10.83 -12.68
C GLY A 133 2.82 -9.72 -13.44
N ARG A 134 3.48 -8.60 -13.74
CA ARG A 134 2.84 -7.41 -14.33
C ARG A 134 2.22 -7.72 -15.70
N PRO A 135 0.90 -7.50 -15.90
CA PRO A 135 0.31 -7.58 -17.22
C PRO A 135 0.67 -6.34 -18.04
N GLY A 136 0.95 -6.54 -19.33
CA GLY A 136 1.11 -5.44 -20.28
C GLY A 136 2.13 -5.73 -21.38
N PRO A 137 2.20 -4.86 -22.40
CA PRO A 137 3.22 -4.96 -23.43
C PRO A 137 4.58 -4.56 -22.86
N ARG A 138 5.55 -5.47 -22.96
CA ARG A 138 6.95 -5.22 -22.57
C ARG A 138 7.60 -4.21 -23.52
N LEU A 139 8.33 -3.25 -22.95
CA LEU A 139 9.10 -2.27 -23.72
C LEU A 139 10.49 -2.81 -24.09
N ALA A 140 11.05 -2.30 -25.18
CA ALA A 140 12.39 -2.66 -25.63
C ALA A 140 13.47 -1.87 -24.87
N THR A 141 13.68 -2.24 -23.59
CA THR A 141 14.64 -1.61 -22.67
C THR A 141 15.54 -2.65 -22.01
N ASP A 142 16.70 -2.21 -21.50
CA ASP A 142 17.60 -3.08 -20.72
C ASP A 142 17.03 -3.41 -19.34
N VAL A 143 16.24 -2.50 -18.77
CA VAL A 143 15.46 -2.72 -17.55
C VAL A 143 14.14 -3.41 -17.86
N GLU A 144 13.59 -4.12 -16.88
CA GLU A 144 12.26 -4.69 -17.05
C GLU A 144 11.21 -3.58 -16.96
N ALA A 145 10.53 -3.32 -18.08
CA ALA A 145 9.53 -2.27 -18.18
C ALA A 145 8.36 -2.69 -19.09
N TYR A 146 7.17 -2.22 -18.73
CA TYR A 146 5.91 -2.45 -19.41
C TYR A 146 5.22 -1.10 -19.58
N GLY A 147 4.62 -0.83 -20.73
CA GLY A 147 3.93 0.45 -20.89
C GLY A 147 3.16 0.57 -22.18
N SER A 148 2.09 1.35 -22.12
CA SER A 148 1.23 1.58 -23.28
C SER A 148 0.57 2.95 -23.19
N CYS A 149 0.16 3.47 -24.34
CA CYS A 149 -0.61 4.69 -24.44
C CYS A 149 -1.96 4.42 -25.09
N THR A 150 -3.02 4.99 -24.52
CA THR A 150 -4.38 5.00 -25.07
C THR A 150 -4.98 6.38 -24.87
N ASP A 151 -5.50 6.99 -25.93
CA ASP A 151 -6.24 8.27 -25.89
C ASP A 151 -5.55 9.39 -25.08
N GLY A 152 -4.26 9.65 -25.39
CA GLY A 152 -3.48 10.71 -24.73
C GLY A 152 -3.13 10.42 -23.26
N SER A 153 -3.38 9.20 -22.80
CA SER A 153 -2.97 8.71 -21.49
C SER A 153 -1.97 7.58 -21.66
N CYS A 154 -0.88 7.58 -20.88
CA CYS A 154 0.12 6.53 -20.92
C CYS A 154 0.38 6.01 -19.52
N ASP A 155 0.48 4.70 -19.39
CA ASP A 155 0.94 4.04 -18.18
C ASP A 155 2.29 3.37 -18.49
N LEU A 156 3.22 3.50 -17.55
CA LEU A 156 4.53 2.88 -17.59
C LEU A 156 4.84 2.29 -16.22
N ASP A 157 5.23 1.03 -16.21
CA ASP A 157 5.77 0.34 -15.04
C ASP A 157 7.18 -0.12 -15.35
N LEU A 158 8.11 0.09 -14.44
CA LEU A 158 9.49 -0.35 -14.58
C LEU A 158 10.08 -0.81 -13.25
N LEU A 159 11.05 -1.71 -13.33
CA LEU A 159 11.82 -2.17 -12.19
C LEU A 159 13.25 -1.61 -12.26
N ALA A 160 13.57 -0.71 -11.32
CA ALA A 160 14.90 -0.13 -11.13
C ALA A 160 15.59 -0.83 -9.95
N GLY A 161 16.40 -1.85 -10.23
CA GLY A 161 16.92 -2.72 -9.18
C GLY A 161 15.79 -3.54 -8.53
N ALA A 162 15.48 -3.28 -7.27
CA ALA A 162 14.32 -3.86 -6.57
C ALA A 162 13.13 -2.88 -6.45
N THR A 163 13.29 -1.64 -6.92
CA THR A 163 12.30 -0.57 -6.80
C THR A 163 11.35 -0.60 -7.99
N TRP A 164 10.06 -0.84 -7.72
CA TRP A 164 9.02 -0.72 -8.73
C TRP A 164 8.60 0.75 -8.83
N VAL A 165 8.73 1.32 -10.02
CA VAL A 165 8.22 2.65 -10.36
C VAL A 165 7.06 2.54 -11.34
N THR A 166 5.94 3.16 -11.00
CA THR A 166 4.80 3.41 -11.91
C THR A 166 4.79 4.89 -12.30
N LEU A 167 4.77 5.19 -13.60
CA LEU A 167 4.50 6.52 -14.13
C LEU A 167 3.15 6.52 -14.84
N GLN A 168 2.33 7.54 -14.58
CA GLN A 168 1.08 7.76 -15.32
C GLN A 168 1.10 9.15 -15.92
N LEU A 169 0.90 9.23 -17.23
CA LEU A 169 0.87 10.47 -17.98
C LEU A 169 -0.56 10.68 -18.49
N ARG A 170 -1.07 11.90 -18.35
CA ARG A 170 -2.34 12.37 -18.94
C ARG A 170 -2.05 13.59 -19.80
N GLY A 171 -2.71 13.68 -20.95
CA GLY A 171 -2.42 14.73 -21.94
C GLY A 171 -1.04 14.58 -22.58
N ALA A 172 -0.50 13.35 -22.63
CA ALA A 172 0.84 13.11 -23.19
C ALA A 172 0.88 13.43 -24.69
N ALA A 173 2.01 13.97 -25.15
CA ALA A 173 2.24 14.23 -26.56
C ALA A 173 2.15 12.95 -27.41
N ALA A 174 1.60 13.07 -28.62
CA ALA A 174 1.58 11.97 -29.57
C ALA A 174 3.01 11.50 -29.87
N GLY A 175 3.31 10.22 -29.59
CA GLY A 175 4.63 9.64 -29.83
C GLY A 175 5.63 9.79 -28.68
N VAL A 176 5.17 9.98 -27.44
CA VAL A 176 6.05 9.88 -26.26
C VAL A 176 6.84 8.55 -26.28
N ASP A 177 8.16 8.65 -26.13
CA ASP A 177 9.04 7.49 -26.11
C ASP A 177 9.06 6.89 -24.69
N LEU A 178 8.15 5.95 -24.44
CA LEU A 178 8.06 5.25 -23.16
C LEU A 178 9.32 4.45 -22.82
N ALA A 179 10.05 3.94 -23.82
CA ALA A 179 11.26 3.15 -23.59
C ALA A 179 12.42 4.06 -23.13
N ALA A 180 12.58 5.23 -23.75
CA ALA A 180 13.53 6.24 -23.30
C ALA A 180 13.17 6.79 -21.92
N LEU A 181 11.87 7.04 -21.66
CA LEU A 181 11.40 7.48 -20.35
C LEU A 181 11.69 6.44 -19.27
N ALA A 182 11.43 5.16 -19.54
CA ALA A 182 11.71 4.06 -18.62
C ALA A 182 13.21 3.95 -18.30
N THR A 183 14.05 3.93 -19.34
CA THR A 183 15.51 3.82 -19.19
C THR A 183 16.07 4.99 -18.38
N SER A 184 15.62 6.22 -18.67
CA SER A 184 16.08 7.42 -17.96
C SER A 184 15.62 7.46 -16.50
N THR A 185 14.41 6.98 -16.22
CA THR A 185 13.85 6.87 -14.87
C THR A 185 14.62 5.83 -14.07
N ALA A 186 14.81 4.63 -14.61
CA ALA A 186 15.57 3.60 -13.93
C ALA A 186 17.01 4.03 -13.59
N ALA A 187 17.66 4.79 -14.46
CA ALA A 187 19.03 5.26 -14.25
C ALA A 187 19.18 6.30 -13.12
N THR A 188 18.10 7.00 -12.75
CA THR A 188 18.14 8.04 -11.69
C THR A 188 17.36 7.67 -10.43
N THR A 189 16.61 6.58 -10.44
CA THR A 189 16.03 5.97 -9.24
C THR A 189 17.16 5.33 -8.42
N LEU A 190 17.88 6.18 -7.69
CA LEU A 190 18.98 5.83 -6.80
C LEU A 190 18.63 6.32 -5.40
N GLY A 191 18.72 5.44 -4.41
CA GLY A 191 18.46 5.78 -3.01
C GLY A 191 17.68 4.71 -2.27
N THR A 192 17.24 5.07 -1.06
CA THR A 192 16.27 4.31 -0.27
C THR A 192 15.03 5.14 0.03
N LEU A 193 13.87 4.49 0.09
CA LEU A 193 12.61 5.04 0.55
C LEU A 193 12.50 4.95 2.08
N ASP A 194 11.41 5.52 2.61
CA ASP A 194 11.12 5.36 4.03
C ASP A 194 10.72 3.92 4.33
N GLU A 195 11.10 3.44 5.52
CA GLU A 195 10.79 2.08 5.96
C GLU A 195 9.26 1.90 6.07
N PRO A 196 8.68 0.88 5.44
CA PRO A 196 7.25 0.64 5.49
C PRO A 196 6.78 0.11 6.86
N VAL A 197 5.59 0.50 7.26
CA VAL A 197 4.84 -0.13 8.37
C VAL A 197 4.06 -1.31 7.80
N THR A 198 4.58 -2.51 7.99
CA THR A 198 3.97 -3.74 7.46
C THR A 198 2.97 -4.36 8.43
N ALA A 199 1.90 -4.95 7.90
CA ALA A 199 0.90 -5.66 8.69
C ALA A 199 0.26 -6.82 7.91
N PRO A 200 -0.23 -7.87 8.59
CA PRO A 200 -0.98 -8.92 7.93
C PRO A 200 -2.34 -8.40 7.44
N SER A 201 -2.66 -8.71 6.19
CA SER A 201 -3.97 -8.39 5.59
C SER A 201 -5.09 -9.27 6.15
N PRO A 202 -6.24 -8.69 6.56
CA PRO A 202 -7.45 -9.45 6.80
C PRO A 202 -7.89 -10.26 5.57
N VAL A 203 -8.42 -11.47 5.78
CA VAL A 203 -8.95 -12.30 4.68
C VAL A 203 -10.43 -11.99 4.48
N CYS A 204 -10.83 -11.63 3.26
CA CYS A 204 -12.22 -11.22 2.99
C CYS A 204 -13.29 -12.21 3.47
N THR A 205 -13.06 -13.52 3.32
CA THR A 205 -14.00 -14.54 3.79
C THR A 205 -14.14 -14.62 5.32
N GLU A 206 -13.20 -14.02 6.06
CA GLU A 206 -13.20 -13.95 7.51
C GLU A 206 -13.70 -12.59 8.04
N VAL A 207 -13.68 -11.55 7.19
CA VAL A 207 -14.20 -10.21 7.51
C VAL A 207 -15.72 -10.23 7.69
N LEU A 208 -16.46 -10.80 6.74
CA LEU A 208 -17.91 -11.01 6.85
C LEU A 208 -18.29 -12.44 6.47
N THR A 209 -19.07 -13.08 7.34
CA THR A 209 -19.63 -14.41 7.07
C THR A 209 -20.81 -14.33 6.10
N GLY A 210 -21.11 -15.45 5.42
CA GLY A 210 -22.30 -15.55 4.56
C GLY A 210 -23.61 -15.24 5.30
N GLU A 211 -23.71 -15.57 6.59
CA GLU A 211 -24.87 -15.23 7.43
C GLU A 211 -24.99 -13.72 7.66
N GLN A 212 -23.87 -13.03 7.87
CA GLN A 212 -23.87 -11.56 8.03
C GLN A 212 -24.22 -10.88 6.70
N LEU A 213 -23.71 -11.38 5.58
CA LEU A 213 -24.04 -10.83 4.26
C LEU A 213 -25.52 -11.03 3.90
N THR A 214 -26.09 -12.19 4.23
CA THR A 214 -27.52 -12.47 3.96
C THR A 214 -28.45 -11.79 4.96
N GLY A 215 -28.14 -11.87 6.26
CA GLY A 215 -29.00 -11.38 7.34
C GLY A 215 -28.85 -9.89 7.62
N ALA A 216 -27.63 -9.38 7.73
CA ALA A 216 -27.37 -7.97 8.07
C ALA A 216 -27.36 -7.07 6.83
N ALA A 217 -26.64 -7.47 5.77
CA ALA A 217 -26.58 -6.67 4.53
C ALA A 217 -27.77 -6.87 3.58
N GLY A 218 -28.54 -7.94 3.78
CA GLY A 218 -29.69 -8.27 2.93
C GLY A 218 -29.30 -8.67 1.51
N LEU A 219 -28.10 -9.22 1.31
CA LEU A 219 -27.68 -9.79 0.03
C LEU A 219 -28.23 -11.21 -0.08
N ALA A 220 -29.25 -11.43 -0.91
CA ALA A 220 -29.93 -12.73 -0.97
C ALA A 220 -29.01 -13.83 -1.53
N GLN A 221 -28.19 -13.50 -2.52
CA GLN A 221 -27.18 -14.37 -3.09
C GLN A 221 -25.84 -13.63 -3.15
N PRO A 222 -25.10 -13.53 -2.02
CA PRO A 222 -23.89 -12.74 -1.96
C PRO A 222 -22.82 -13.38 -2.85
N THR A 223 -22.37 -12.62 -3.83
CA THR A 223 -21.18 -12.92 -4.62
C THR A 223 -20.06 -12.01 -4.18
N ALA A 224 -18.97 -12.61 -3.68
CA ALA A 224 -17.75 -11.86 -3.44
C ALA A 224 -17.17 -11.41 -4.78
N ALA A 225 -16.94 -10.12 -4.93
CA ALA A 225 -15.99 -9.61 -5.89
C ALA A 225 -14.59 -9.70 -5.27
N ALA A 226 -13.58 -9.92 -6.12
CA ALA A 226 -12.20 -10.14 -5.65
C ALA A 226 -11.76 -9.04 -4.67
N GLY A 227 -11.04 -9.43 -3.62
CA GLY A 227 -10.41 -8.48 -2.69
C GLY A 227 -9.30 -7.66 -3.35
N THR A 228 -8.43 -7.02 -2.56
CA THR A 228 -7.14 -6.51 -3.06
C THR A 228 -6.37 -7.67 -3.72
N GLY A 229 -6.49 -7.78 -5.04
CA GLY A 229 -5.89 -8.85 -5.83
C GLY A 229 -4.38 -8.67 -5.97
N THR A 230 -3.77 -9.38 -6.93
CA THR A 230 -2.37 -9.16 -7.30
C THR A 230 -2.14 -7.67 -7.60
N ALA A 231 -1.18 -7.06 -6.90
CA ALA A 231 -0.83 -5.67 -7.10
C ALA A 231 -0.47 -5.42 -8.57
N THR A 232 -1.09 -4.39 -9.15
CA THR A 232 -0.87 -4.00 -10.55
C THR A 232 -0.16 -2.66 -10.67
N THR A 233 0.12 -1.97 -9.58
CA THR A 233 0.88 -0.72 -9.57
C THR A 233 1.78 -0.68 -8.34
N ALA A 234 2.79 0.18 -8.36
CA ALA A 234 3.61 0.48 -7.19
C ALA A 234 2.75 0.89 -5.98
N SER A 235 1.73 1.73 -6.19
CA SER A 235 0.79 2.13 -5.14
C SER A 235 -0.02 0.96 -4.57
N ALA A 236 -0.51 0.07 -5.43
CA ALA A 236 -1.22 -1.13 -4.96
C ALA A 236 -0.29 -2.09 -4.20
N ALA A 237 0.98 -2.20 -4.61
CA ALA A 237 1.97 -3.00 -3.91
C ALA A 237 2.32 -2.42 -2.54
N ALA A 238 2.46 -1.10 -2.42
CA ALA A 238 2.65 -0.42 -1.14
C ALA A 238 1.44 -0.61 -0.21
N ALA A 239 0.21 -0.38 -0.70
CA ALA A 239 -0.99 -0.59 0.09
C ALA A 239 -1.12 -2.06 0.57
N ALA A 240 -0.84 -3.03 -0.30
CA ALA A 240 -0.85 -4.45 0.06
C ALA A 240 0.22 -4.76 1.14
N ARG A 241 1.40 -4.14 1.06
CA ARG A 241 2.46 -4.27 2.08
C ARG A 241 2.03 -3.71 3.44
N ALA A 242 1.25 -2.64 3.46
CA ALA A 242 0.65 -2.08 4.68
C ALA A 242 -0.50 -2.95 5.26
N GLY A 243 -0.82 -4.08 4.63
CA GLY A 243 -1.92 -4.93 5.05
C GLY A 243 -3.30 -4.46 4.59
N TYR A 244 -3.38 -3.43 3.74
CA TYR A 244 -4.66 -2.90 3.27
C TYR A 244 -5.46 -3.96 2.51
N THR A 245 -6.72 -4.08 2.91
CA THR A 245 -7.66 -5.01 2.30
C THR A 245 -8.93 -4.26 1.91
N SER A 246 -9.41 -4.48 0.69
CA SER A 246 -10.70 -3.97 0.23
C SER A 246 -11.52 -5.16 -0.25
N CYS A 247 -12.57 -5.49 0.49
CA CYS A 247 -13.45 -6.61 0.20
C CYS A 247 -14.79 -6.07 -0.32
N SER A 248 -15.33 -6.70 -1.36
CA SER A 248 -16.63 -6.29 -1.90
C SER A 248 -17.53 -7.48 -2.15
N TRP A 249 -18.82 -7.27 -1.90
CA TRP A 249 -19.87 -8.25 -2.14
C TRP A 249 -21.04 -7.58 -2.83
N SER A 250 -21.64 -8.27 -3.78
CA SER A 250 -22.84 -7.85 -4.48
C SER A 250 -23.91 -8.94 -4.41
N ASP A 251 -25.17 -8.59 -4.68
CA ASP A 251 -26.24 -9.58 -4.82
C ASP A 251 -26.41 -10.00 -6.28
N ALA A 252 -26.16 -11.29 -6.58
CA ALA A 252 -26.34 -11.83 -7.92
C ALA A 252 -27.80 -11.84 -8.40
N ALA A 253 -28.76 -11.75 -7.47
CA ALA A 253 -30.18 -11.76 -7.78
C ALA A 253 -30.77 -10.37 -8.09
N SER A 254 -30.00 -9.28 -7.88
CA SER A 254 -30.52 -7.91 -7.99
C SER A 254 -30.18 -7.25 -9.32
N ALA A 255 -31.17 -6.61 -9.94
CA ALA A 255 -30.98 -5.74 -11.11
C ALA A 255 -30.56 -4.30 -10.73
N ALA A 256 -30.78 -3.90 -9.47
CA ALA A 256 -30.27 -2.66 -8.90
C ALA A 256 -29.03 -3.00 -8.07
N TYR A 257 -27.91 -2.29 -8.24
CA TYR A 257 -26.69 -2.58 -7.50
C TYR A 257 -26.95 -2.51 -5.98
N SER A 258 -26.92 -3.66 -5.31
CA SER A 258 -26.86 -3.77 -3.85
C SER A 258 -25.48 -4.31 -3.50
N GLY A 259 -24.64 -3.42 -2.98
CA GLY A 259 -23.24 -3.72 -2.66
C GLY A 259 -22.92 -3.49 -1.20
N VAL A 260 -21.97 -4.29 -0.70
CA VAL A 260 -21.22 -4.04 0.53
C VAL A 260 -19.76 -3.93 0.15
N THR A 261 -19.09 -2.90 0.66
CA THR A 261 -17.62 -2.80 0.62
C THR A 261 -17.12 -2.66 2.05
N VAL A 262 -16.09 -3.41 2.38
CA VAL A 262 -15.35 -3.28 3.64
C VAL A 262 -13.89 -3.08 3.31
N ASP A 263 -13.38 -1.91 3.63
CA ASP A 263 -11.95 -1.64 3.61
C ASP A 263 -11.38 -1.75 5.04
N ALA A 264 -10.16 -2.25 5.14
CA ALA A 264 -9.46 -2.43 6.40
C ALA A 264 -7.99 -2.02 6.25
N LEU A 265 -7.52 -1.15 7.13
CA LEU A 265 -6.12 -0.75 7.24
C LEU A 265 -5.64 -0.99 8.68
N PRO A 266 -4.83 -2.04 8.92
CA PRO A 266 -4.12 -2.20 10.19
C PRO A 266 -3.11 -1.06 10.43
N ASN A 267 -2.84 -0.74 11.70
CA ASN A 267 -2.05 0.43 12.12
C ASN A 267 -2.63 1.75 11.57
N GLY A 268 -3.96 1.84 11.54
CA GLY A 268 -4.70 2.88 10.83
C GLY A 268 -4.95 4.17 11.63
N ASP A 269 -4.53 4.28 12.90
CA ASP A 269 -4.87 5.43 13.77
C ASP A 269 -4.47 6.78 13.16
N ASP A 270 -3.25 6.91 12.63
CA ASP A 270 -2.77 8.17 12.05
C ASP A 270 -3.59 8.58 10.81
N GLY A 271 -3.91 7.61 9.93
CA GLY A 271 -4.77 7.83 8.77
C GLY A 271 -6.20 8.21 9.18
N TRP A 272 -6.76 7.50 10.17
CA TRP A 272 -8.10 7.78 10.70
C TRP A 272 -8.17 9.18 11.33
N ARG A 273 -7.12 9.60 12.05
CA ARG A 273 -7.05 10.96 12.60
C ARG A 273 -7.10 12.01 11.50
N ASN A 274 -6.44 11.79 10.37
CA ASN A 274 -6.53 12.68 9.22
C ASN A 274 -7.96 12.72 8.63
N LEU A 275 -8.63 11.55 8.49
CA LEU A 275 -10.05 11.50 8.11
C LEU A 275 -10.91 12.38 9.04
N SER A 276 -10.76 12.23 10.35
CA SER A 276 -11.60 12.93 11.34
C SER A 276 -11.49 14.45 11.30
N LEU A 277 -10.40 14.98 10.72
CA LEU A 277 -10.15 16.40 10.54
C LEU A 277 -10.51 16.89 9.13
N THR A 278 -10.81 15.97 8.21
CA THR A 278 -11.12 16.29 6.82
C THR A 278 -12.55 16.81 6.72
N SER A 279 -12.70 17.99 6.10
CA SER A 279 -14.00 18.57 5.75
C SER A 279 -14.24 18.49 4.24
N GLY A 280 -15.51 18.61 3.82
CA GLY A 280 -15.86 18.55 2.39
C GLY A 280 -15.79 17.15 1.79
N LEU A 281 -15.98 16.11 2.62
CA LEU A 281 -16.10 14.73 2.15
C LEU A 281 -17.32 14.55 1.25
N ALA A 282 -17.21 13.63 0.28
CA ALA A 282 -18.31 13.27 -0.62
C ALA A 282 -19.56 12.80 0.14
N ILE A 283 -19.35 12.04 1.22
CA ILE A 283 -20.35 11.74 2.25
C ILE A 283 -19.93 12.53 3.49
N PRO A 284 -20.69 13.54 3.92
CA PRO A 284 -20.45 14.20 5.20
C PRO A 284 -20.60 13.18 6.33
N LEU A 285 -19.58 13.06 7.18
CA LEU A 285 -19.57 12.12 8.29
C LEU A 285 -19.74 12.84 9.63
N GLU A 286 -20.49 12.21 10.53
CA GLU A 286 -20.74 12.68 11.89
C GLU A 286 -20.36 11.60 12.92
N PRO A 287 -20.01 11.97 14.17
CA PRO A 287 -19.68 10.99 15.20
C PRO A 287 -20.76 9.93 15.41
N LEU A 288 -20.33 8.66 15.54
CA LEU A 288 -21.18 7.51 15.85
C LEU A 288 -20.65 6.80 17.10
N ASP A 289 -21.53 6.57 18.07
CA ASP A 289 -21.22 5.83 19.29
C ASP A 289 -21.48 4.33 19.13
N GLY A 290 -20.76 3.50 19.90
CA GLY A 290 -20.99 2.05 19.99
C GLY A 290 -20.23 1.20 18.97
N PHE A 291 -19.35 1.79 18.16
CA PHE A 291 -18.53 1.11 17.17
C PHE A 291 -17.04 1.44 17.41
N GLY A 292 -16.23 0.43 17.69
CA GLY A 292 -14.80 0.59 17.94
C GLY A 292 -14.48 1.51 19.12
N GLU A 293 -13.26 2.06 19.11
CA GLU A 293 -12.86 3.14 20.01
C GLU A 293 -13.45 4.49 19.57
N LYS A 294 -13.59 4.69 18.25
CA LYS A 294 -14.14 5.90 17.63
C LYS A 294 -14.79 5.52 16.31
N ALA A 295 -15.92 6.13 15.97
CA ALA A 295 -16.54 5.95 14.67
C ALA A 295 -17.19 7.23 14.14
N LEU A 296 -17.32 7.27 12.83
CA LEU A 296 -18.00 8.29 12.06
C LEU A 296 -19.00 7.61 11.10
N THR A 297 -20.11 8.26 10.80
CA THR A 297 -21.16 7.72 9.92
C THR A 297 -21.77 8.81 9.05
N GLY A 298 -22.26 8.45 7.87
CA GLY A 298 -23.01 9.35 7.02
C GLY A 298 -23.67 8.62 5.86
N CYS A 299 -24.67 9.27 5.24
CA CYS A 299 -25.31 8.76 4.04
C CYS A 299 -25.46 9.87 2.99
N ALA A 300 -25.09 9.58 1.75
CA ALA A 300 -25.36 10.45 0.62
C ALA A 300 -25.61 9.62 -0.65
N ALA A 301 -26.45 10.14 -1.54
CA ALA A 301 -26.75 9.52 -2.84
C ALA A 301 -27.15 8.03 -2.79
N GLY A 302 -27.85 7.59 -1.73
CA GLY A 302 -28.31 6.20 -1.57
C GLY A 302 -27.24 5.21 -1.08
N VAL A 303 -26.10 5.73 -0.62
CA VAL A 303 -25.02 4.97 -0.01
C VAL A 303 -24.80 5.46 1.41
N CYS A 304 -24.65 4.53 2.35
CA CYS A 304 -24.31 4.82 3.74
C CYS A 304 -22.93 4.26 4.06
N GLU A 305 -22.21 4.98 4.89
CA GLU A 305 -20.81 4.71 5.23
C GLU A 305 -20.59 4.79 6.74
N ILE A 306 -19.77 3.89 7.26
CA ILE A 306 -19.25 3.93 8.63
C ILE A 306 -17.73 3.76 8.57
N ASP A 307 -17.02 4.72 9.14
CA ASP A 307 -15.57 4.65 9.36
C ASP A 307 -15.30 4.51 10.85
N ALA A 308 -14.66 3.42 11.26
CA ALA A 308 -14.38 3.14 12.66
C ALA A 308 -12.92 2.76 12.88
N LEU A 309 -12.37 3.20 14.01
CA LEU A 309 -11.10 2.71 14.53
C LEU A 309 -11.39 1.68 15.62
N ALA A 310 -10.91 0.45 15.45
CA ALA A 310 -11.07 -0.62 16.43
C ALA A 310 -9.83 -1.52 16.44
N GLU A 311 -9.23 -1.71 17.62
CA GLU A 311 -8.03 -2.54 17.80
C GLU A 311 -6.88 -2.11 16.88
N ASP A 312 -6.70 -0.80 16.70
CA ASP A 312 -5.71 -0.18 15.79
C ASP A 312 -5.93 -0.49 14.29
N VAL A 313 -7.11 -0.96 13.92
CA VAL A 313 -7.53 -1.13 12.54
C VAL A 313 -8.54 -0.05 12.18
N TRP A 314 -8.25 0.71 11.12
CA TRP A 314 -9.23 1.58 10.49
C TRP A 314 -10.09 0.74 9.55
N TRP A 315 -11.35 0.56 9.93
CA TRP A 315 -12.39 -0.08 9.14
C TRP A 315 -13.24 0.98 8.45
N ARG A 316 -13.51 0.77 7.17
CA ARG A 316 -14.48 1.54 6.41
C ARG A 316 -15.51 0.59 5.83
N VAL A 317 -16.77 0.78 6.16
CA VAL A 317 -17.89 -0.03 5.69
C VAL A 317 -18.80 0.85 4.87
N THR A 318 -19.05 0.45 3.63
CA THR A 318 -19.97 1.12 2.73
C THR A 318 -21.06 0.17 2.29
N VAL A 319 -22.32 0.58 2.38
CA VAL A 319 -23.47 -0.21 1.94
C VAL A 319 -24.40 0.62 1.06
N THR A 320 -25.01 -0.03 0.07
CA THR A 320 -26.15 0.59 -0.64
C THR A 320 -27.42 0.47 0.21
N GLY A 321 -28.16 1.57 0.37
CA GLY A 321 -29.44 1.58 1.08
C GLY A 321 -29.46 2.52 2.29
N ASP A 322 -29.91 2.00 3.43
CA ASP A 322 -30.15 2.77 4.65
C ASP A 322 -29.04 2.63 5.72
N ALA A 323 -29.04 3.55 6.68
CA ALA A 323 -28.04 3.62 7.75
C ALA A 323 -28.07 2.41 8.69
N THR A 324 -29.25 1.84 8.96
CA THR A 324 -29.40 0.69 9.86
C THR A 324 -28.71 -0.54 9.28
N LYS A 325 -28.75 -0.70 7.95
CA LYS A 325 -27.97 -1.73 7.28
C LYS A 325 -26.46 -1.51 7.45
N ALA A 326 -25.99 -0.27 7.34
CA ALA A 326 -24.56 0.05 7.50
C ALA A 326 -24.08 -0.33 8.91
N GLU A 327 -24.85 0.05 9.93
CA GLU A 327 -24.59 -0.29 11.33
C GLU A 327 -24.59 -1.80 11.58
N ALA A 328 -25.55 -2.53 11.01
CA ALA A 328 -25.63 -3.98 11.16
C ALA A 328 -24.41 -4.70 10.54
N VAL A 329 -23.89 -4.17 9.42
CA VAL A 329 -22.70 -4.72 8.74
C VAL A 329 -21.39 -4.30 9.43
N ALA A 330 -21.31 -3.10 9.99
CA ALA A 330 -20.12 -2.62 10.70
C ALA A 330 -19.94 -3.31 12.06
N SER A 331 -21.02 -3.59 12.77
CA SER A 331 -21.01 -4.20 14.10
C SER A 331 -20.06 -5.41 14.24
N PRO A 332 -20.10 -6.44 13.38
CA PRO A 332 -19.24 -7.60 13.54
C PRO A 332 -17.74 -7.36 13.31
N VAL A 333 -17.36 -6.28 12.61
CA VAL A 333 -15.95 -5.98 12.28
C VAL A 333 -15.34 -4.90 13.18
N THR A 334 -16.17 -4.08 13.83
CA THR A 334 -15.71 -2.96 14.68
C THR A 334 -15.95 -3.17 16.16
N VAL A 335 -16.74 -4.16 16.57
CA VAL A 335 -16.97 -4.43 18.01
C VAL A 335 -15.73 -5.12 18.56
N THR A 336 -15.01 -4.41 19.41
CA THR A 336 -13.90 -4.92 20.21
C THR A 336 -14.38 -6.18 20.93
N ARG A 337 -13.79 -7.34 20.64
CA ARG A 337 -14.10 -8.53 21.43
C ARG A 337 -13.49 -8.32 22.79
N HIS A 338 -14.24 -7.76 23.73
CA HIS A 338 -13.92 -7.97 25.14
C HIS A 338 -13.89 -9.47 25.37
N GLN A 339 -12.67 -10.01 25.48
CA GLN A 339 -12.42 -11.37 25.90
C GLN A 339 -13.24 -11.59 27.18
N THR A 340 -14.28 -12.41 27.06
CA THR A 340 -14.89 -13.04 28.23
C THR A 340 -13.81 -13.90 28.87
N SER A 341 -13.28 -13.42 29.99
CA SER A 341 -12.50 -14.20 30.94
C SER A 341 -13.28 -15.39 31.47
#